data_AF-A0A086PT34-F1
#
_entry.id   AF-A0A086PT34-F1
#
_cell.length_a   1.000
_cell.length_b   1.000
_cell.length_c   1.000
_cell.angle_alpha   90.00
_cell.angle_beta   90.00
_cell.angle_gamma   90.00
#
_symmetry.space_group_name_H-M   'P 1'
#
loop_
_entity.id
_entity.type
_entity.pdbx_description
1 polymer ?
#
loop_
_entity_poly.entity_id
_entity_poly.type
_entity_poly.pdbx_seq_one_letter_code
_entity_poly.pdbx_strand_id
1 'polypeptide(L)'
;MHPLQVEEERGHASTLQMMRLLEQALQDDRSLEPCVKFFDLCSQVYNADDEDALKDLWVNVERSDSAKRVLAKQLVDNALVLMERDERSRPLILRGLAKLCVVKEGNMSGECLRGISLLIQQQEVAGGAESENLDAAQVLADVVLPALTERASDEYHTLSVIKGISSMKPCRRLAEALGSCIPLLSDLLQSFATEETVYRVIAIACMSAENCVEATGQGIPQTICRTLLQTELPTEEAGRQLYNDLCSIAGRCAWHVRKAALYMTKARLHTEVFLFYMRNLMGERLPSSRLTVREAKLCYGLMMGVYGMMKSSPEVRPNAESESPICSLENL
;
A
#
# COMPACT_ATOMS: atom_id res chain seq x y z
N MET A 1 -15.64 46.36 -32.84
CA MET A 1 -15.12 45.90 -31.53
C MET A 1 -15.01 44.39 -31.59
N HIS A 2 -13.81 43.89 -31.89
CA HIS A 2 -13.52 42.46 -31.76
C HIS A 2 -13.33 42.15 -30.27
N PRO A 3 -13.93 41.07 -29.74
CA PRO A 3 -13.61 40.61 -28.40
C PRO A 3 -12.15 40.14 -28.40
N LEU A 4 -11.37 40.68 -27.48
CA LEU A 4 -10.03 40.20 -27.15
C LEU A 4 -10.15 38.72 -26.78
N GLN A 5 -9.65 37.84 -27.65
CA GLN A 5 -9.31 36.49 -27.26
C GLN A 5 -8.22 36.62 -26.19
N VAL A 6 -8.59 36.33 -24.95
CA VAL A 6 -7.63 36.03 -23.90
C VAL A 6 -7.01 34.69 -24.32
N GLU A 7 -5.88 34.74 -25.00
CA GLU A 7 -5.00 33.58 -25.07
C GLU A 7 -4.62 33.26 -23.61
N GLU A 8 -5.18 32.18 -23.06
CA GLU A 8 -4.60 31.53 -21.89
C GLU A 8 -3.16 31.20 -22.27
N GLU A 9 -2.20 31.94 -21.72
CA GLU A 9 -0.81 31.48 -21.71
C GLU A 9 -0.83 30.07 -21.11
N ARG A 10 -0.63 29.06 -21.96
CA ARG A 10 -0.42 27.67 -21.56
C ARG A 10 0.91 27.60 -20.81
N GLY A 11 0.95 28.15 -19.60
CA GLY A 11 2.08 28.03 -18.71
C GLY A 11 2.24 26.57 -18.34
N HIS A 12 3.34 25.96 -18.76
CA HIS A 12 3.68 24.60 -18.39
C HIS A 12 3.71 24.46 -16.87
N ALA A 13 3.15 23.36 -16.35
CA ALA A 13 3.03 23.14 -14.93
C ALA A 13 4.41 23.07 -14.26
N SER A 14 4.62 23.84 -13.19
CA SER A 14 5.89 23.89 -12.44
C SER A 14 5.69 23.66 -10.94
N THR A 15 6.57 22.87 -10.31
CA THR A 15 6.51 22.57 -8.87
C THR A 15 6.60 23.83 -8.01
N LEU A 16 7.40 24.82 -8.42
CA LEU A 16 7.51 26.09 -7.68
C LEU A 16 6.23 26.93 -7.80
N GLN A 17 5.55 26.88 -8.93
CA GLN A 17 4.26 27.56 -9.10
C GLN A 17 3.18 26.89 -8.24
N MET A 18 3.13 25.56 -8.23
CA MET A 18 2.25 24.81 -7.35
C MET A 18 2.48 25.16 -5.87
N MET A 19 3.75 25.25 -5.45
CA MET A 19 4.10 25.66 -4.09
C MET A 19 3.56 27.05 -3.74
N ARG A 20 3.79 28.04 -4.62
CA ARG A 20 3.30 29.41 -4.40
C ARG A 20 1.78 29.47 -4.29
N LEU A 21 1.04 28.65 -5.06
CA LEU A 21 -0.41 28.58 -4.97
C LEU A 21 -0.88 28.03 -3.62
N LEU A 22 -0.20 27.01 -3.09
CA LEU A 22 -0.47 26.48 -1.74
C LEU A 22 -0.15 27.53 -0.66
N GLU A 23 0.98 28.22 -0.77
CA GLU A 23 1.36 29.30 0.15
C GLU A 23 0.37 30.47 0.11
N GLN A 24 -0.13 30.83 -1.07
CA GLN A 24 -1.18 31.85 -1.22
C GLN A 24 -2.50 31.40 -0.58
N ALA A 25 -2.92 30.15 -0.79
CA ALA A 25 -4.12 29.59 -0.15
C ALA A 25 -3.98 29.56 1.38
N LEU A 26 -2.77 29.32 1.90
CA LEU A 26 -2.50 29.39 3.34
C LEU A 26 -2.50 30.82 3.88
N GLN A 27 -2.41 31.86 3.05
CA GLN A 27 -2.48 33.25 3.50
C GLN A 27 -3.89 33.84 3.39
N ASP A 28 -4.69 33.41 2.41
CA ASP A 28 -6.03 33.93 2.14
C ASP A 28 -7.14 32.91 2.49
N ASP A 29 -7.81 33.10 3.63
CA ASP A 29 -8.85 32.20 4.14
C ASP A 29 -10.14 32.15 3.31
N ARG A 30 -10.32 33.04 2.32
CA ARG A 30 -11.62 33.20 1.64
C ARG A 30 -11.66 32.68 0.21
N SER A 31 -10.51 32.54 -0.46
CA SER A 31 -10.47 32.17 -1.87
C SER A 31 -10.05 30.72 -2.10
N LEU A 32 -10.87 29.96 -2.83
CA LEU A 32 -10.50 28.63 -3.35
C LEU A 32 -9.76 28.70 -4.69
N GLU A 33 -9.64 29.89 -5.28
CA GLU A 33 -9.01 30.07 -6.60
C GLU A 33 -7.57 29.49 -6.66
N PRO A 34 -6.69 29.68 -5.65
CA PRO A 34 -5.37 29.07 -5.70
C PRO A 34 -5.41 27.54 -5.65
N CYS A 35 -6.38 26.96 -4.92
CA CYS A 35 -6.57 25.51 -4.82
C CYS A 35 -7.05 24.92 -6.15
N VAL A 36 -7.96 25.61 -6.85
CA VAL A 36 -8.43 25.22 -8.19
C VAL A 36 -7.27 25.24 -9.19
N LYS A 37 -6.52 26.35 -9.23
CA LYS A 37 -5.33 26.45 -10.10
C LYS A 37 -4.29 25.39 -9.79
N PHE A 38 -4.06 25.09 -8.52
CA PHE A 38 -3.16 23.99 -8.12
C PHE A 38 -3.64 22.65 -8.68
N PHE A 39 -4.93 22.34 -8.53
CA PHE A 39 -5.52 21.12 -9.07
C PHE A 39 -5.42 21.05 -10.60
N ASP A 40 -5.63 22.16 -11.30
CA ASP A 40 -5.50 22.23 -12.77
C ASP A 40 -4.06 21.94 -13.21
N LEU A 41 -3.06 22.53 -12.55
CA LEU A 41 -1.66 22.22 -12.82
C LEU A 41 -1.33 20.75 -12.55
N CYS A 42 -1.83 20.17 -11.45
CA CYS A 42 -1.66 18.74 -11.17
C CYS A 42 -2.32 17.87 -12.26
N SER A 43 -3.44 18.33 -12.81
CA SER A 43 -4.16 17.66 -13.91
C SER A 43 -3.38 17.71 -15.22
N GLN A 44 -2.72 18.83 -15.51
CA GLN A 44 -1.82 18.94 -16.67
C GLN A 44 -0.66 17.95 -16.55
N VAL A 45 -0.04 17.84 -15.37
CA VAL A 45 1.03 16.86 -15.11
C VAL A 45 0.51 15.42 -15.24
N TYR A 46 -0.67 15.13 -14.67
CA TYR A 46 -1.26 13.80 -14.73
C TYR A 46 -1.57 13.35 -16.16
N ASN A 47 -2.11 14.24 -16.99
CA ASN A 47 -2.45 13.94 -18.38
C ASN A 47 -1.29 14.14 -19.36
N ALA A 48 -0.09 14.49 -18.88
CA ALA A 48 1.07 14.64 -19.75
C ALA A 48 1.52 13.26 -20.25
N ASP A 49 1.36 13.03 -21.55
CA ASP A 49 1.92 11.88 -22.26
C ASP A 49 3.38 12.09 -22.66
N ASP A 50 3.89 13.31 -22.54
CA ASP A 50 5.19 13.74 -23.05
C ASP A 50 6.23 13.92 -21.92
N GLU A 51 7.42 13.34 -22.09
CA GLU A 51 8.58 13.59 -21.22
C GLU A 51 8.92 15.09 -21.13
N ASP A 52 8.62 15.87 -22.17
CA ASP A 52 8.91 17.31 -22.19
C ASP A 52 8.02 18.10 -21.21
N ALA A 53 6.75 17.74 -21.04
CA ALA A 53 5.89 18.35 -20.02
C ALA A 53 6.36 18.04 -18.58
N LEU A 54 6.98 16.87 -18.37
CA LEU A 54 7.60 16.53 -17.09
C LEU A 54 8.96 17.23 -16.88
N LYS A 55 9.67 17.61 -17.95
CA LYS A 55 10.88 18.44 -17.84
C LYS A 55 10.54 19.81 -17.27
N ASP A 56 9.46 20.43 -17.76
CA ASP A 56 9.02 21.76 -17.32
C ASP A 56 8.63 21.82 -15.84
N LEU A 57 8.18 20.70 -15.28
CA LEU A 57 7.87 20.56 -13.86
C LEU A 57 9.04 21.01 -12.97
N TRP A 58 10.27 20.71 -13.40
CA TRP A 58 11.50 20.93 -12.65
C TRP A 58 12.45 21.98 -13.24
N VAL A 59 12.06 22.70 -14.31
CA VAL A 59 12.95 23.61 -15.07
C VAL A 59 13.65 24.65 -14.19
N ASN A 60 12.97 25.15 -13.16
CA ASN A 60 13.48 26.17 -12.25
C ASN A 60 14.01 25.62 -10.91
N VAL A 61 14.15 24.30 -10.81
CA VAL A 61 14.68 23.62 -9.61
C VAL A 61 16.11 23.21 -9.90
N GLU A 62 16.98 23.31 -8.89
CA GLU A 62 18.35 22.82 -9.00
C GLU A 62 18.34 21.36 -9.51
N ARG A 63 19.23 21.03 -10.45
CA ARG A 63 19.23 19.73 -11.13
C ARG A 63 19.48 18.54 -10.20
N SER A 64 19.92 18.79 -8.96
CA SER A 64 20.14 17.77 -7.94
C SER A 64 18.84 17.08 -7.54
N ASP A 65 18.86 15.74 -7.50
CA ASP A 65 17.73 14.93 -7.00
C ASP A 65 17.41 15.25 -5.53
N SER A 66 18.41 15.64 -4.73
CA SER A 66 18.18 16.05 -3.33
C SER A 66 17.32 17.31 -3.23
N ALA A 67 17.54 18.31 -4.10
CA ALA A 67 16.78 19.54 -4.12
C ALA A 67 15.32 19.27 -4.53
N LYS A 68 15.11 18.42 -5.54
CA LYS A 68 13.78 17.99 -5.96
C LYS A 68 13.02 17.27 -4.86
N ARG A 69 13.69 16.37 -4.12
CA ARG A 69 13.10 15.66 -2.95
C ARG A 69 12.68 16.60 -1.84
N VAL A 70 13.53 17.57 -1.50
CA VAL A 70 13.20 18.58 -0.48
C VAL A 70 11.97 19.37 -0.89
N LEU A 71 11.91 19.80 -2.16
CA LEU A 71 10.78 20.56 -2.68
C LEU A 71 9.48 19.74 -2.74
N ALA A 72 9.55 18.48 -3.19
CA ALA A 72 8.40 17.57 -3.20
C ALA A 72 7.83 17.37 -1.79
N LYS A 73 8.71 17.16 -0.81
CA LYS A 73 8.31 17.04 0.60
C LYS A 73 7.64 18.31 1.11
N GLN A 74 8.22 19.49 0.86
CA GLN A 74 7.64 20.77 1.26
C GLN A 74 6.25 20.99 0.63
N LEU A 75 6.07 20.58 -0.62
CA LEU A 75 4.81 20.74 -1.34
C LEU A 75 3.71 19.91 -0.68
N VAL A 76 4.02 18.65 -0.37
CA VAL A 76 3.11 17.76 0.34
C VAL A 76 2.82 18.26 1.75
N ASP A 77 3.84 18.72 2.49
CA ASP A 77 3.65 19.24 3.85
C ASP A 77 2.76 20.49 3.86
N ASN A 78 2.95 21.43 2.93
CA ASN A 78 2.07 22.60 2.77
C ASN A 78 0.64 22.21 2.38
N ALA A 79 0.49 21.23 1.48
CA ALA A 79 -0.81 20.70 1.10
C ALA A 79 -1.55 20.06 2.30
N LEU A 80 -0.84 19.29 3.14
CA LEU A 80 -1.42 18.69 4.35
C LEU A 80 -1.90 19.76 5.33
N VAL A 81 -1.07 20.78 5.61
CA VAL A 81 -1.44 21.89 6.50
C VAL A 81 -2.67 22.63 5.98
N LEU A 82 -2.76 22.85 4.66
CA LEU A 82 -3.91 23.50 4.04
C LEU A 82 -5.19 22.66 4.21
N MET A 83 -5.12 21.34 4.00
CA MET A 83 -6.26 20.43 4.16
C MET A 83 -6.73 20.27 5.62
N GLU A 84 -5.83 20.48 6.59
CA GLU A 84 -6.15 20.54 8.02
C GLU A 84 -6.84 21.86 8.39
N ARG A 85 -6.46 22.97 7.73
CA ARG A 85 -6.99 24.31 8.01
C ARG A 85 -8.30 24.63 7.30
N ASP A 86 -8.46 24.23 6.03
CA ASP A 86 -9.64 24.55 5.21
C ASP A 86 -10.23 23.29 4.57
N GLU A 87 -11.35 22.81 5.13
CA GLU A 87 -12.03 21.60 4.64
C GLU A 87 -12.52 21.73 3.19
N ARG A 88 -12.87 22.94 2.74
CA ARG A 88 -13.34 23.21 1.37
C ARG A 88 -12.25 22.93 0.32
N SER A 89 -10.99 23.19 0.66
CA SER A 89 -9.84 22.91 -0.22
C SER A 89 -9.55 21.41 -0.35
N ARG A 90 -9.90 20.61 0.67
CA ARG A 90 -9.46 19.22 0.83
C ARG A 90 -9.69 18.35 -0.41
N PRO A 91 -10.86 18.36 -1.07
CA PRO A 91 -11.09 17.52 -2.25
C PRO A 91 -10.15 17.86 -3.43
N LEU A 92 -9.87 19.15 -3.64
CA LEU A 92 -9.01 19.63 -4.72
C LEU A 92 -7.55 19.28 -4.44
N ILE A 93 -7.09 19.55 -3.22
CA ILE A 93 -5.70 19.30 -2.81
C ILE A 93 -5.41 17.80 -2.79
N LEU A 94 -6.29 16.99 -2.19
CA LEU A 94 -6.12 15.54 -2.09
C LEU A 94 -6.07 14.87 -3.47
N ARG A 95 -6.99 15.23 -4.38
CA ARG A 95 -6.95 14.72 -5.76
C ARG A 95 -5.74 15.25 -6.54
N GLY A 96 -5.30 16.48 -6.27
CA GLY A 96 -4.08 17.04 -6.84
C GLY A 96 -2.84 16.24 -6.41
N LEU A 97 -2.69 15.92 -5.13
CA LEU A 97 -1.61 15.07 -4.63
C LEU A 97 -1.65 13.66 -5.24
N ALA A 98 -2.84 13.06 -5.35
CA ALA A 98 -3.01 11.75 -5.98
C ALA A 98 -2.59 11.77 -7.46
N LYS A 99 -2.89 12.86 -8.17
CA LYS A 99 -2.44 13.07 -9.56
C LYS A 99 -0.92 13.17 -9.69
N LEU A 100 -0.25 13.79 -8.72
CA LEU A 100 1.21 13.88 -8.69
C LEU A 100 1.90 12.55 -8.39
N CYS A 101 1.17 11.49 -8.00
CA CYS A 101 1.74 10.15 -7.85
C CYS A 101 2.32 9.56 -9.14
N VAL A 102 1.99 10.13 -10.30
CA VAL A 102 2.58 9.71 -11.59
C VAL A 102 4.02 10.19 -11.78
N VAL A 103 4.47 11.17 -11.01
CA VAL A 103 5.79 11.79 -11.14
C VAL A 103 6.85 10.99 -10.40
N LYS A 104 7.88 10.55 -11.13
CA LYS A 104 8.94 9.67 -10.63
C LYS A 104 10.16 10.43 -10.10
N GLU A 105 10.45 11.60 -10.67
CA GLU A 105 11.58 12.44 -10.26
C GLU A 105 11.40 13.00 -8.85
N GLY A 106 12.50 13.16 -8.11
CA GLY A 106 12.46 13.78 -6.78
C GLY A 106 11.64 13.00 -5.75
N ASN A 107 11.34 11.72 -5.99
CA ASN A 107 10.48 10.90 -5.13
C ASN A 107 9.07 11.51 -4.90
N MET A 108 8.54 12.28 -5.87
CA MET A 108 7.24 12.94 -5.74
C MET A 108 6.11 11.95 -5.44
N SER A 109 6.08 10.81 -6.14
CA SER A 109 5.13 9.73 -5.89
C SER A 109 5.14 9.24 -4.44
N GLY A 110 6.33 8.97 -3.90
CA GLY A 110 6.53 8.51 -2.53
C GLY A 110 6.09 9.55 -1.49
N GLU A 111 6.40 10.83 -1.70
CA GLU A 111 5.96 11.90 -0.80
C GLU A 111 4.44 12.10 -0.85
N CYS A 112 3.82 12.07 -2.03
CA CYS A 112 2.36 12.19 -2.16
C CYS A 112 1.65 11.00 -1.47
N LEU A 113 2.14 9.77 -1.68
CA LEU A 113 1.61 8.57 -1.02
C LEU A 113 1.82 8.61 0.50
N ARG A 114 2.92 9.20 0.99
CA ARG A 114 3.11 9.47 2.42
C ARG A 114 2.02 10.39 2.96
N GLY A 115 1.73 11.50 2.26
CA GLY A 115 0.65 12.42 2.64
C GLY A 115 -0.73 11.75 2.65
N ILE A 116 -1.07 11.03 1.57
CA ILE A 116 -2.31 10.26 1.47
C ILE A 116 -2.39 9.20 2.58
N SER A 117 -1.28 8.52 2.89
CA SER A 117 -1.23 7.53 3.97
C SER A 117 -1.57 8.14 5.32
N LEU A 118 -1.09 9.34 5.63
CA LEU A 118 -1.39 10.01 6.90
C LEU A 118 -2.89 10.29 7.01
N LEU A 119 -3.52 10.77 5.94
CA LEU A 119 -4.95 11.04 5.91
C LEU A 119 -5.78 9.76 6.07
N ILE A 120 -5.42 8.67 5.39
CA ILE A 120 -6.08 7.37 5.57
C ILE A 120 -5.99 6.91 7.03
N GLN A 121 -4.82 7.06 7.68
CA GLN A 121 -4.67 6.69 9.09
C GLN A 121 -5.51 7.56 10.02
N GLN A 122 -5.57 8.88 9.77
CA GLN A 122 -6.41 9.79 10.55
C GLN A 122 -7.90 9.40 10.41
N GLN A 123 -8.36 9.12 9.19
CA GLN A 123 -9.73 8.70 8.90
C GLN A 123 -10.09 7.33 9.50
N GLU A 124 -9.13 6.39 9.55
CA GLU A 124 -9.30 5.10 10.24
C GLU A 124 -9.47 5.29 11.76
N VAL A 125 -8.64 6.13 12.38
CA VAL A 125 -8.69 6.39 13.84
C VAL A 125 -9.95 7.15 14.24
N ALA A 126 -10.45 8.05 13.39
CA ALA A 126 -11.68 8.78 13.61
C ALA A 126 -12.96 7.92 13.56
N GLY A 127 -12.83 6.59 13.37
CA GLY A 127 -13.94 5.65 13.45
C GLY A 127 -14.89 5.68 12.25
N GLY A 128 -14.51 6.36 11.16
CA GLY A 128 -15.30 6.41 9.93
C GLY A 128 -16.69 7.01 10.08
N ALA A 129 -16.97 7.76 11.16
CA ALA A 129 -18.16 8.60 11.21
C ALA A 129 -18.14 9.47 9.96
N GLU A 130 -19.23 9.44 9.20
CA GLU A 130 -19.49 10.11 7.93
C GLU A 130 -19.00 11.57 7.98
N SER A 131 -17.71 11.75 7.78
CA SER A 131 -17.17 13.04 7.50
C SER A 131 -17.56 13.27 6.05
N GLU A 132 -18.31 14.33 5.78
CA GLU A 132 -18.60 14.82 4.42
C GLU A 132 -17.31 15.11 3.61
N ASN A 133 -16.15 14.96 4.25
CA ASN A 133 -14.81 15.02 3.67
C ASN A 133 -14.49 13.81 2.78
N LEU A 134 -13.89 14.09 1.62
CA LEU A 134 -13.43 13.11 0.64
C LEU A 134 -12.53 12.03 1.29
N ASP A 135 -12.88 10.75 1.07
CA ASP A 135 -12.14 9.60 1.60
C ASP A 135 -10.80 9.43 0.87
N ALA A 136 -9.68 9.51 1.61
CA ALA A 136 -8.35 9.41 1.01
C ALA A 136 -8.05 8.01 0.45
N ALA A 137 -8.63 6.96 1.03
CA ALA A 137 -8.51 5.60 0.49
C ALA A 137 -9.28 5.48 -0.83
N GLN A 138 -10.44 6.14 -0.94
CA GLN A 138 -11.19 6.17 -2.19
C GLN A 138 -10.44 6.95 -3.28
N VAL A 139 -9.80 8.07 -2.96
CA VAL A 139 -8.98 8.82 -3.93
C VAL A 139 -7.79 7.99 -4.42
N LEU A 140 -7.14 7.22 -3.54
CA LEU A 140 -6.12 6.27 -3.94
C LEU A 140 -6.68 5.28 -4.98
N ALA A 141 -7.84 4.69 -4.70
CA ALA A 141 -8.50 3.71 -5.56
C ALA A 141 -8.99 4.31 -6.90
N ASP A 142 -9.45 5.57 -6.91
CA ASP A 142 -10.04 6.21 -8.08
C ASP A 142 -9.03 6.91 -9.00
N VAL A 143 -7.86 7.29 -8.47
CA VAL A 143 -6.88 8.11 -9.20
C VAL A 143 -5.55 7.41 -9.33
N VAL A 144 -4.97 6.94 -8.22
CA VAL A 144 -3.59 6.43 -8.23
C VAL A 144 -3.53 5.02 -8.82
N LEU A 145 -4.42 4.12 -8.41
CA LEU A 145 -4.40 2.72 -8.87
C LEU A 145 -4.76 2.56 -10.35
N PRO A 146 -5.72 3.32 -10.93
CA PRO A 146 -5.97 3.31 -12.35
C PRO A 146 -4.77 3.80 -13.15
N ALA A 147 -4.14 4.92 -12.73
CA ALA A 147 -2.94 5.45 -13.38
C ALA A 147 -1.78 4.44 -13.37
N LEU A 148 -1.59 3.75 -12.24
CA LEU A 148 -0.59 2.69 -12.09
C LEU A 148 -0.84 1.53 -13.07
N THR A 149 -2.12 1.17 -13.26
CA THR A 149 -2.51 0.08 -14.17
C THR A 149 -2.36 0.50 -15.63
N GLU A 150 -2.78 1.71 -15.99
CA GLU A 150 -2.64 2.27 -17.34
C GLU A 150 -1.18 2.42 -17.75
N ARG A 151 -0.28 2.70 -16.79
CA ARG A 151 1.15 2.92 -17.00
C ARG A 151 2.02 1.73 -16.58
N ALA A 152 1.44 0.55 -16.44
CA ALA A 152 2.13 -0.65 -15.96
C ALA A 152 3.35 -1.05 -16.83
N SER A 153 3.43 -0.57 -18.08
CA SER A 153 4.59 -0.77 -18.96
C SER A 153 5.82 0.07 -18.58
N ASP A 154 5.66 1.19 -17.85
CA ASP A 154 6.80 1.92 -17.26
C ASP A 154 7.15 1.25 -15.91
N GLU A 155 8.13 0.36 -15.95
CA GLU A 155 8.63 -0.39 -14.80
C GLU A 155 9.11 0.54 -13.67
N TYR A 156 9.81 1.62 -14.01
CA TYR A 156 10.37 2.53 -13.01
C TYR A 156 9.26 3.31 -12.30
N HIS A 157 8.26 3.78 -13.05
CA HIS A 157 7.06 4.39 -12.48
C HIS A 157 6.33 3.40 -11.57
N THR A 158 6.09 2.18 -12.07
CA THR A 158 5.36 1.13 -11.34
C THR A 158 6.05 0.79 -10.02
N LEU A 159 7.35 0.52 -10.04
CA LEU A 159 8.13 0.23 -8.82
C LEU A 159 8.16 1.41 -7.85
N SER A 160 8.23 2.65 -8.35
CA SER A 160 8.20 3.86 -7.51
C SER A 160 6.88 3.96 -6.72
N VAL A 161 5.74 3.77 -7.38
CA VAL A 161 4.42 3.80 -6.74
C VAL A 161 4.25 2.61 -5.80
N ILE A 162 4.58 1.39 -6.23
CA ILE A 162 4.49 0.18 -5.38
C ILE A 162 5.36 0.33 -4.12
N LYS A 163 6.57 0.87 -4.24
CA LYS A 163 7.43 1.17 -3.09
C LYS A 163 6.79 2.18 -2.14
N GLY A 164 6.17 3.24 -2.68
CA GLY A 164 5.40 4.20 -1.88
C GLY A 164 4.25 3.54 -1.12
N ILE A 165 3.44 2.72 -1.80
CA ILE A 165 2.33 1.97 -1.18
C ILE A 165 2.82 1.00 -0.11
N SER A 166 3.92 0.27 -0.38
CA SER A 166 4.51 -0.69 0.56
C SER A 166 4.97 -0.05 1.87
N SER A 167 5.29 1.24 1.82
CA SER A 167 5.72 2.05 2.97
C SER A 167 4.55 2.64 3.77
N MET A 168 3.32 2.56 3.25
CA MET A 168 2.12 3.02 3.96
C MET A 168 1.82 2.11 5.15
N LYS A 169 1.25 2.68 6.21
CA LYS A 169 0.87 1.90 7.39
C LYS A 169 -0.35 1.01 7.06
N PRO A 170 -0.28 -0.32 7.27
CA PRO A 170 -1.40 -1.21 6.97
C PRO A 170 -2.64 -0.88 7.81
N CYS A 171 -3.80 -0.81 7.18
CA CYS A 171 -5.11 -0.62 7.83
C CYS A 171 -6.24 -1.16 6.93
N ARG A 172 -7.46 -1.25 7.46
CA ARG A 172 -8.60 -1.83 6.72
C ARG A 172 -8.94 -1.02 5.47
N ARG A 173 -9.08 0.30 5.58
CA ARG A 173 -9.36 1.22 4.46
C ARG A 173 -8.35 1.10 3.32
N LEU A 174 -7.06 1.07 3.65
CA LEU A 174 -6.00 0.89 2.65
C LEU A 174 -6.13 -0.47 1.96
N ALA A 175 -6.39 -1.54 2.72
CA ALA A 175 -6.58 -2.86 2.15
C ALA A 175 -7.74 -2.88 1.16
N GLU A 176 -8.91 -2.37 1.54
CA GLU A 176 -10.10 -2.28 0.68
C GLU A 176 -9.81 -1.50 -0.61
N ALA A 177 -9.12 -0.36 -0.53
CA ALA A 177 -8.76 0.44 -1.70
C ALA A 177 -7.87 -0.30 -2.70
N LEU A 178 -6.99 -1.20 -2.23
CA LEU A 178 -6.05 -1.94 -3.08
C LEU A 178 -6.69 -3.09 -3.88
N GLY A 179 -8.00 -3.35 -3.76
CA GLY A 179 -8.63 -4.48 -4.43
C GLY A 179 -8.47 -4.47 -5.96
N SER A 180 -8.59 -3.29 -6.59
CA SER A 180 -8.51 -3.15 -8.05
C SER A 180 -7.11 -3.43 -8.62
N CYS A 181 -6.04 -3.33 -7.82
CA CYS A 181 -4.67 -3.54 -8.28
C CYS A 181 -4.17 -4.99 -8.12
N ILE A 182 -4.96 -5.91 -7.56
CA ILE A 182 -4.56 -7.31 -7.35
C ILE A 182 -4.15 -8.04 -8.64
N PRO A 183 -4.87 -7.89 -9.79
CA PRO A 183 -4.44 -8.49 -11.05
C PRO A 183 -3.04 -8.01 -11.47
N LEU A 184 -2.80 -6.70 -11.41
CA LEU A 184 -1.48 -6.11 -11.69
C LEU A 184 -0.41 -6.66 -10.74
N LEU A 185 -0.69 -6.75 -9.44
CA LEU A 185 0.26 -7.31 -8.46
C LEU A 185 0.60 -8.77 -8.76
N SER A 186 -0.37 -9.55 -9.26
CA SER A 186 -0.14 -10.93 -9.70
C SER A 186 0.81 -10.99 -10.91
N ASP A 187 0.60 -10.14 -11.91
CA ASP A 187 1.47 -10.05 -13.09
C ASP A 187 2.89 -9.60 -12.70
N LEU A 188 2.99 -8.64 -11.77
CA LEU A 188 4.26 -8.18 -11.22
C LEU A 188 4.97 -9.28 -10.42
N LEU A 189 4.26 -10.16 -9.71
CA LEU A 189 4.91 -11.31 -9.05
C LEU A 189 5.55 -12.28 -10.05
N GLN A 190 4.97 -12.43 -11.24
CA GLN A 190 5.54 -13.28 -12.28
C GLN A 190 6.76 -12.63 -12.95
N SER A 191 6.76 -11.30 -13.06
CA SER A 191 7.77 -10.51 -13.77
C SER A 191 8.93 -10.08 -12.86
N PHE A 192 8.64 -9.76 -11.60
CA PHE A 192 9.52 -9.18 -10.57
C PHE A 192 9.52 -10.02 -9.29
N ALA A 193 9.70 -11.33 -9.42
CA ALA A 193 9.56 -12.30 -8.32
C ALA A 193 10.44 -12.01 -7.08
N THR A 194 11.45 -11.14 -7.19
CA THR A 194 12.39 -10.77 -6.12
C THR A 194 12.05 -9.47 -5.39
N GLU A 195 11.08 -8.69 -5.85
CA GLU A 195 10.78 -7.38 -5.24
C GLU A 195 9.91 -7.54 -3.98
N GLU A 196 10.55 -7.38 -2.81
CA GLU A 196 9.90 -7.48 -1.49
C GLU A 196 8.68 -6.55 -1.35
N THR A 197 8.72 -5.42 -2.05
CA THR A 197 7.67 -4.40 -2.05
C THR A 197 6.35 -4.92 -2.63
N VAL A 198 6.38 -5.78 -3.65
CA VAL A 198 5.17 -6.36 -4.26
C VAL A 198 4.47 -7.27 -3.25
N TYR A 199 5.21 -8.18 -2.61
CA TYR A 199 4.67 -9.04 -1.55
C TYR A 199 4.10 -8.22 -0.39
N ARG A 200 4.78 -7.12 -0.01
CA ARG A 200 4.29 -6.23 1.04
C ARG A 200 2.93 -5.61 0.68
N VAL A 201 2.76 -5.11 -0.54
CA VAL A 201 1.47 -4.54 -0.99
C VAL A 201 0.38 -5.61 -1.02
N ILE A 202 0.67 -6.82 -1.52
CA ILE A 202 -0.28 -7.93 -1.51
C ILE A 202 -0.67 -8.33 -0.09
N ALA A 203 0.30 -8.36 0.84
CA ALA A 203 0.03 -8.65 2.24
C ALA A 203 -0.92 -7.61 2.84
N ILE A 204 -0.76 -6.32 2.52
CA ILE A 204 -1.70 -5.26 2.93
C ILE A 204 -3.08 -5.48 2.31
N ALA A 205 -3.16 -5.69 0.99
CA ALA A 205 -4.42 -5.91 0.28
C ALA A 205 -5.20 -7.11 0.85
N CYS A 206 -4.52 -8.22 1.16
CA CYS A 206 -5.11 -9.43 1.73
C CYS A 206 -5.62 -9.26 3.18
N MET A 207 -5.53 -8.08 3.80
CA MET A 207 -6.27 -7.80 5.03
C MET A 207 -7.78 -7.74 4.80
N SER A 208 -8.24 -7.47 3.57
CA SER A 208 -9.64 -7.58 3.18
C SER A 208 -9.98 -8.99 2.70
N ALA A 209 -11.16 -9.48 3.10
CA ALA A 209 -11.66 -10.80 2.72
C ALA A 209 -11.95 -10.88 1.21
N GLU A 210 -12.51 -9.82 0.62
CA GLU A 210 -12.81 -9.74 -0.81
C GLU A 210 -11.53 -9.83 -1.63
N ASN A 211 -10.49 -9.11 -1.20
CA ASN A 211 -9.18 -9.16 -1.82
C ASN A 211 -8.51 -10.53 -1.72
N CYS A 212 -8.75 -11.28 -0.64
CA CYS A 212 -8.28 -12.68 -0.54
C CYS A 212 -8.92 -13.58 -1.60
N VAL A 213 -10.21 -13.34 -1.92
CA VAL A 213 -10.92 -14.07 -2.98
C VAL A 213 -10.29 -13.77 -4.33
N GLU A 214 -10.10 -12.48 -4.65
CA GLU A 214 -9.48 -12.06 -5.91
C GLU A 214 -8.04 -12.58 -6.04
N ALA A 215 -7.22 -12.43 -4.99
CA ALA A 215 -5.85 -12.93 -4.97
C ALA A 215 -5.79 -14.46 -5.20
N THR A 216 -6.75 -15.20 -4.65
CA THR A 216 -6.87 -16.64 -4.90
C THR A 216 -7.29 -16.95 -6.34
N GLY A 217 -8.17 -16.14 -6.92
CA GLY A 217 -8.54 -16.20 -8.34
C GLY A 217 -7.34 -16.01 -9.26
N GLN A 218 -6.46 -15.08 -8.91
CA GLN A 218 -5.22 -14.75 -9.63
C GLN A 218 -4.07 -15.75 -9.41
N GLY A 219 -4.26 -16.77 -8.55
CA GLY A 219 -3.24 -17.80 -8.32
C GLY A 219 -2.09 -17.38 -7.39
N ILE A 220 -2.20 -16.24 -6.70
CA ILE A 220 -1.17 -15.74 -5.78
C ILE A 220 -0.83 -16.77 -4.68
N PRO A 221 -1.80 -17.41 -3.99
CA PRO A 221 -1.50 -18.38 -2.94
C PRO A 221 -0.62 -19.54 -3.40
N GLN A 222 -0.75 -19.99 -4.66
CA GLN A 222 0.04 -21.06 -5.23
C GLN A 222 1.49 -20.64 -5.42
N THR A 223 1.71 -19.41 -5.89
CA THR A 223 3.03 -18.79 -6.01
C THR A 223 3.69 -18.65 -4.64
N ILE A 224 2.99 -18.07 -3.66
CA ILE A 224 3.50 -17.91 -2.29
C ILE A 224 3.86 -19.26 -1.65
N CYS A 225 3.00 -20.27 -1.81
CA CYS A 225 3.24 -21.60 -1.27
C CYS A 225 4.51 -22.22 -1.84
N ARG A 226 4.78 -22.06 -3.14
CA ARG A 226 6.01 -22.55 -3.77
C ARG A 226 7.24 -21.84 -3.20
N THR A 227 7.17 -20.52 -3.06
CA THR A 227 8.26 -19.71 -2.49
C THR A 227 8.57 -20.14 -1.05
N LEU A 228 7.55 -20.27 -0.20
CA LEU A 228 7.74 -20.67 1.21
C LEU A 228 8.35 -22.07 1.36
N LEU A 229 8.00 -23.02 0.48
CA LEU A 229 8.57 -24.38 0.51
C LEU A 229 10.05 -24.42 0.06
N GLN A 230 10.50 -23.42 -0.68
CA GLN A 230 11.86 -23.32 -1.22
C GLN A 230 12.77 -22.38 -0.42
N THR A 231 12.20 -21.64 0.54
CA THR A 231 12.91 -20.58 1.26
C THR A 231 13.13 -20.99 2.71
N GLU A 232 14.39 -21.04 3.13
CA GLU A 232 14.74 -21.23 4.54
C GLU A 232 14.40 -20.00 5.39
N LEU A 233 14.27 -20.18 6.71
CA LEU A 233 14.07 -19.07 7.66
C LEU A 233 15.20 -18.04 7.54
N PRO A 234 14.90 -16.80 7.12
CA PRO A 234 15.92 -15.79 6.95
C PRO A 234 16.43 -15.28 8.30
N THR A 235 17.75 -15.04 8.37
CA THR A 235 18.40 -14.51 9.57
C THR A 235 18.34 -13.00 9.64
N GLU A 236 18.40 -12.32 8.50
CA GLU A 236 18.39 -10.87 8.33
C GLU A 236 16.99 -10.25 8.46
N GLU A 237 16.92 -8.97 8.87
CA GLU A 237 15.65 -8.29 9.17
C GLU A 237 14.74 -8.13 7.93
N ALA A 238 15.31 -7.73 6.79
CA ALA A 238 14.56 -7.55 5.54
C ALA A 238 13.93 -8.88 5.09
N GLY A 239 14.75 -9.94 5.05
CA GLY A 239 14.27 -11.29 4.75
C GLY A 239 13.18 -11.76 5.72
N ARG A 240 13.29 -11.49 7.03
CA ARG A 240 12.22 -11.82 8.00
C ARG A 240 10.94 -11.06 7.76
N GLN A 241 11.02 -9.80 7.33
CA GLN A 241 9.84 -9.02 7.01
C GLN A 241 9.14 -9.59 5.77
N LEU A 242 9.89 -9.87 4.70
CA LEU A 242 9.37 -10.58 3.52
C LEU A 242 8.69 -11.90 3.92
N TYR A 243 9.36 -12.72 4.73
CA TYR A 243 8.83 -14.00 5.16
C TYR A 243 7.52 -13.86 5.94
N ASN A 244 7.40 -12.83 6.79
CA ASN A 244 6.15 -12.52 7.49
C ASN A 244 5.04 -12.10 6.52
N ASP A 245 5.37 -11.32 5.49
CA ASP A 245 4.41 -10.93 4.47
C ASP A 245 3.92 -12.16 3.68
N LEU A 246 4.82 -13.07 3.28
CA LEU A 246 4.47 -14.35 2.64
C LEU A 246 3.52 -15.20 3.53
N CYS A 247 3.87 -15.39 4.80
CA CYS A 247 3.02 -16.12 5.75
C CYS A 247 1.67 -15.44 5.95
N SER A 248 1.63 -14.11 6.00
CA SER A 248 0.39 -13.34 6.16
C SER A 248 -0.53 -13.49 4.95
N ILE A 249 0.01 -13.45 3.73
CA ILE A 249 -0.76 -13.68 2.50
C ILE A 249 -1.35 -15.09 2.52
N ALA A 250 -0.51 -16.10 2.78
CA ALA A 250 -0.92 -17.49 2.81
C ALA A 250 -2.01 -17.75 3.86
N GLY A 251 -1.80 -17.28 5.09
CA GLY A 251 -2.74 -17.45 6.20
C GLY A 251 -4.08 -16.77 5.97
N ARG A 252 -4.08 -15.51 5.49
CA ARG A 252 -5.33 -14.77 5.24
C ARG A 252 -6.11 -15.36 4.06
N CYS A 253 -5.43 -15.72 2.97
CA CYS A 253 -6.09 -16.39 1.85
C CYS A 253 -6.68 -17.75 2.26
N ALA A 254 -5.95 -18.55 3.05
CA ALA A 254 -6.47 -19.82 3.58
C ALA A 254 -7.67 -19.61 4.53
N TRP A 255 -7.61 -18.57 5.37
CA TRP A 255 -8.68 -18.23 6.31
C TRP A 255 -10.00 -17.86 5.62
N HIS A 256 -9.93 -17.11 4.52
CA HIS A 256 -11.11 -16.62 3.80
C HIS A 256 -11.54 -17.53 2.64
N VAL A 257 -10.62 -18.29 2.04
CA VAL A 257 -10.87 -19.06 0.81
C VAL A 257 -10.48 -20.52 0.99
N ARG A 258 -11.50 -21.39 1.07
CA ARG A 258 -11.33 -22.85 1.24
C ARG A 258 -10.41 -23.49 0.18
N LYS A 259 -10.50 -23.04 -1.07
CA LYS A 259 -9.64 -23.54 -2.16
C LYS A 259 -8.15 -23.30 -1.89
N ALA A 260 -7.80 -22.12 -1.36
CA ALA A 260 -6.43 -21.79 -0.99
C ALA A 260 -5.94 -22.69 0.17
N ALA A 261 -6.77 -22.86 1.21
CA ALA A 261 -6.44 -23.73 2.33
C ALA A 261 -6.19 -25.18 1.88
N LEU A 262 -7.09 -25.75 1.07
CA LEU A 262 -6.95 -27.11 0.54
C LEU A 262 -5.66 -27.29 -0.28
N TYR A 263 -5.32 -26.31 -1.12
CA TYR A 263 -4.08 -26.35 -1.89
C TYR A 263 -2.85 -26.40 -0.96
N MET A 264 -2.78 -25.51 0.03
CA MET A 264 -1.66 -25.45 0.98
C MET A 264 -1.59 -26.70 1.87
N THR A 265 -2.73 -27.30 2.23
CA THR A 265 -2.77 -28.58 2.96
C THR A 265 -2.15 -29.69 2.12
N LYS A 266 -2.56 -29.81 0.85
CA LYS A 266 -2.01 -30.81 -0.08
C LYS A 266 -0.52 -30.61 -0.34
N ALA A 267 -0.08 -29.36 -0.40
CA ALA A 267 1.33 -28.98 -0.52
C ALA A 267 2.12 -29.11 0.79
N ARG A 268 1.49 -29.61 1.88
CA ARG A 268 2.12 -29.84 3.19
C ARG A 268 2.72 -28.60 3.85
N LEU A 269 2.29 -27.41 3.45
CA LEU A 269 2.81 -26.13 3.95
C LEU A 269 2.66 -26.02 5.49
N HIS A 270 1.53 -26.48 6.03
CA HIS A 270 1.27 -26.55 7.46
C HIS A 270 2.31 -27.38 8.24
N THR A 271 2.75 -28.54 7.72
CA THR A 271 3.70 -29.42 8.40
C THR A 271 5.16 -29.09 8.08
N GLU A 272 5.49 -28.85 6.81
CA GLU A 272 6.88 -28.70 6.33
C GLU A 272 7.43 -27.30 6.57
N VAL A 273 6.57 -26.28 6.64
CA VAL A 273 6.98 -24.89 6.83
C VAL A 273 6.47 -24.38 8.18
N PHE A 274 5.16 -24.25 8.35
CA PHE A 274 4.63 -23.51 9.50
C PHE A 274 4.92 -24.19 10.83
N LEU A 275 4.50 -25.44 11.02
CA LEU A 275 4.73 -26.18 12.27
C LEU A 275 6.22 -26.48 12.49
N PHE A 276 6.97 -26.82 11.43
CA PHE A 276 8.40 -27.09 11.50
C PHE A 276 9.16 -25.86 12.03
N TYR A 277 8.98 -24.70 11.40
CA TYR A 277 9.68 -23.48 11.79
C TYR A 277 9.16 -22.89 13.10
N MET A 278 7.86 -23.02 13.42
CA MET A 278 7.35 -22.67 14.74
C MET A 278 8.02 -23.51 15.83
N ARG A 279 8.13 -24.83 15.65
CA ARG A 279 8.82 -25.71 16.60
C ARG A 279 10.30 -25.35 16.73
N ASN A 280 10.97 -24.99 15.64
CA ASN A 280 12.37 -24.58 15.71
C ASN A 280 12.56 -23.25 16.46
N LEU A 281 11.70 -22.26 16.21
CA LEU A 281 11.75 -20.96 16.90
C LEU A 281 11.35 -21.08 18.37
N MET A 282 10.28 -21.85 18.64
CA MET A 282 9.81 -22.08 20.00
C MET A 282 10.61 -23.15 20.74
N GLY A 283 11.42 -23.97 20.08
CA GLY A 283 12.16 -25.10 20.68
C GLY A 283 11.30 -26.13 21.42
N GLU A 284 11.96 -27.11 22.05
CA GLU A 284 11.44 -27.83 23.23
C GLU A 284 11.83 -26.99 24.47
N ARG A 285 11.01 -26.01 24.88
CA ARG A 285 11.50 -24.99 25.81
C ARG A 285 11.50 -25.38 27.28
N LEU A 286 12.68 -25.22 27.88
CA LEU A 286 12.90 -25.04 29.32
C LEU A 286 12.19 -23.75 29.82
N PRO A 287 11.81 -23.67 31.11
CA PRO A 287 10.92 -22.62 31.65
C PRO A 287 11.38 -21.16 31.52
N SER A 288 12.65 -20.90 31.19
CA SER A 288 13.26 -19.56 31.18
C SER A 288 13.47 -18.94 29.80
N SER A 289 13.16 -19.66 28.72
CA SER A 289 13.45 -19.21 27.36
C SER A 289 12.47 -18.13 26.88
N ARG A 290 12.95 -16.88 26.80
CA ARG A 290 12.20 -15.74 26.22
C ARG A 290 12.45 -15.64 24.72
N LEU A 291 11.41 -15.44 23.92
CA LEU A 291 11.54 -15.03 22.51
C LEU A 291 11.97 -13.57 22.45
N THR A 292 12.86 -13.22 21.53
CA THR A 292 13.03 -11.81 21.14
C THR A 292 11.74 -11.31 20.48
N VAL A 293 11.49 -9.99 20.49
CA VAL A 293 10.32 -9.39 19.80
C VAL A 293 10.27 -9.80 18.32
N ARG A 294 11.44 -9.94 17.68
CA ARG A 294 11.56 -10.35 16.28
C ARG A 294 11.11 -11.79 16.05
N GLU A 295 11.58 -12.72 16.88
CA GLU A 295 11.16 -14.13 16.79
C GLU A 295 9.68 -14.28 17.15
N ALA A 296 9.18 -13.50 18.10
CA ALA A 296 7.75 -13.50 18.44
C ALA A 296 6.88 -13.05 17.26
N LYS A 297 7.28 -12.02 16.52
CA LYS A 297 6.59 -11.59 15.29
C LYS A 297 6.57 -12.68 14.22
N LEU A 298 7.69 -13.37 14.04
CA LEU A 298 7.81 -14.46 13.07
C LEU A 298 6.96 -15.69 13.46
N CYS A 299 7.01 -16.08 14.73
CA CYS A 299 6.13 -17.10 15.27
C CYS A 299 4.65 -16.74 15.08
N TYR A 300 4.27 -15.49 15.31
CA TYR A 300 2.91 -15.01 15.08
C TYR A 300 2.49 -15.16 13.61
N GLY A 301 3.36 -14.77 12.65
CA GLY A 301 3.09 -14.95 11.22
C GLY A 301 2.86 -16.41 10.83
N LEU A 302 3.73 -17.31 11.30
CA LEU A 302 3.60 -18.76 11.06
C LEU A 302 2.31 -19.33 11.69
N MET A 303 1.99 -18.91 12.91
CA MET A 303 0.78 -19.32 13.64
C MET A 303 -0.49 -18.87 12.90
N MET A 304 -0.51 -17.63 12.40
CA MET A 304 -1.62 -17.14 11.58
C MET A 304 -1.78 -17.94 10.29
N GLY A 305 -0.68 -18.41 9.69
CA GLY A 305 -0.66 -19.35 8.57
C GLY A 305 -1.42 -20.65 8.90
N VAL A 306 -1.02 -21.34 9.98
CA VAL A 306 -1.67 -22.59 10.42
C VAL A 306 -3.13 -22.36 10.77
N TYR A 307 -3.42 -21.31 11.56
CA TYR A 307 -4.77 -21.01 12.01
C TYR A 307 -5.72 -20.71 10.84
N GLY A 308 -5.23 -19.96 9.84
CA GLY A 308 -5.88 -19.74 8.55
C GLY A 308 -6.32 -21.03 7.89
N MET A 309 -5.39 -21.97 7.78
CA MET A 309 -5.63 -23.27 7.17
C MET A 309 -6.60 -24.15 8.00
N MET A 310 -6.49 -24.16 9.33
CA MET A 310 -7.34 -24.96 10.22
C MET A 310 -8.81 -24.54 10.20
N LYS A 311 -9.10 -23.25 10.03
CA LYS A 311 -10.49 -22.77 9.93
C LYS A 311 -11.20 -23.35 8.70
N SER A 312 -10.51 -23.37 7.58
CA SER A 312 -11.09 -23.71 6.27
C SER A 312 -10.83 -25.16 5.82
N SER A 313 -9.92 -25.87 6.51
CA SER A 313 -9.55 -27.26 6.21
C SER A 313 -9.45 -28.09 7.50
N PRO A 314 -10.40 -28.99 7.79
CA PRO A 314 -10.38 -29.83 8.99
C PRO A 314 -9.22 -30.83 9.00
N GLU A 315 -8.67 -31.20 7.83
CA GLU A 315 -7.52 -32.10 7.68
C GLU A 315 -6.22 -31.55 8.29
N VAL A 316 -6.16 -30.23 8.54
CA VAL A 316 -5.00 -29.56 9.15
C VAL A 316 -5.06 -29.65 10.68
N ARG A 317 -6.20 -30.05 11.26
CA ARG A 317 -6.30 -30.27 12.70
C ARG A 317 -5.46 -31.50 13.06
N PRO A 318 -4.50 -31.39 14.00
CA PRO A 318 -3.81 -32.57 14.48
C PRO A 318 -4.84 -33.57 15.03
N ASN A 319 -4.69 -34.86 14.70
CA ASN A 319 -5.59 -35.93 15.14
C ASN A 319 -5.89 -35.78 16.64
N ALA A 320 -7.13 -35.45 16.96
CA ALA A 320 -7.61 -35.28 18.32
C ALA A 320 -7.85 -36.65 18.99
N GLU A 321 -6.80 -37.45 19.14
CA GLU A 321 -6.80 -38.67 19.96
C GLU A 321 -6.03 -38.48 21.29
N SER A 322 -5.79 -37.24 21.71
CA SER A 322 -5.40 -36.94 23.09
C SER A 322 -6.27 -35.81 23.64
N GLU A 323 -7.04 -36.13 24.67
CA GLU A 323 -8.04 -35.28 25.32
C GLU A 323 -7.50 -33.96 25.91
N SER A 324 -8.42 -32.99 25.98
CA SER A 324 -8.54 -31.87 26.96
C SER A 324 -7.88 -30.50 26.63
N PRO A 325 -8.25 -29.39 27.31
CA PRO A 325 -9.58 -28.81 27.49
C PRO A 325 -9.50 -27.28 27.24
N ILE A 326 -9.67 -26.79 26.01
CA ILE A 326 -9.59 -25.34 25.70
C ILE A 326 -10.89 -24.80 25.07
N CYS A 327 -11.95 -25.61 24.98
CA CYS A 327 -13.26 -25.15 24.51
C CYS A 327 -14.08 -24.35 25.54
N SER A 328 -13.50 -23.87 26.64
CA SER A 328 -14.23 -23.19 27.72
C SER A 328 -13.94 -21.68 27.85
N LEU A 329 -13.38 -21.03 26.83
CA LEU A 329 -13.14 -19.57 26.84
C LEU A 329 -14.02 -18.75 25.88
N GLU A 330 -15.05 -19.35 25.26
CA GLU A 330 -16.00 -18.59 24.42
C GLU A 330 -17.16 -17.93 25.20
N ASN A 331 -17.08 -17.84 26.54
CA ASN A 331 -18.08 -17.14 27.36
C ASN A 331 -17.43 -16.20 28.40
N LEU A 332 -16.51 -15.33 27.97
CA LEU A 332 -16.08 -14.14 28.74
C LEU A 332 -15.97 -12.91 27.84
#